data_AF-A0A812SG34-F1
#
_entry.id   AF-A0A812SG34-F1
#
_cell.length_a   1.000
_cell.length_b   1.000
_cell.length_c   1.000
_cell.angle_alpha   90.00
_cell.angle_beta   90.00
_cell.angle_gamma   90.00
#
_symmetry.space_group_name_H-M   'P 1'
#
loop_
_entity.id
_entity.type
_entity.pdbx_description
1 polymer ?
#
loop_
_entity_poly.entity_id
_entity_poly.type
_entity_poly.pdbx_seq_one_letter_code
_entity_poly.pdbx_strand_id
1 'polypeptide(L)'
;MAGEDVQEDLPGVGADVTFFLYQDANGLGAMNVRPAMPDVARKLTMPVVPQQKGGYGRTLGGSGAQRDWQSPSSLSKAKAPRLTPKGYGGGYAPVARGTVEPHDKVLERVHNALQKAVNKATKKIADQEKDWDQVELCKRIVRYLYKGAQAPELLTLHWHQAAEQFVDTAMQGFTAACGDKPWFFDMDLTSAFGMAFWEILTGSRQRAQWSEVEAVLNSKYEQLMDLCLLEKAMWDSAGSLIPDQEPLRNKLYKALKTSHEAAFREASEAPRLGDLQRVEHFTRTWIDGTISKSYSVLEQAEGNLMNEDSIVLLYQELLAPFGEEHPFSCIPAVLTQSIGRPPRDWDFLQEAVRQFFQTWNNPENGNGDAPGHGQRRTFKRSFDAFSAPTRPAKGKGR
;
A
#
# COMPACT_ATOMS: atom_id res chain seq x y z
N MET A 1 -1.30 50.27 34.04
CA MET A 1 0.07 49.73 33.99
C MET A 1 0.18 49.02 32.65
N ALA A 2 0.82 49.66 31.67
CA ALA A 2 1.15 49.01 30.40
C ALA A 2 2.37 48.12 30.65
N GLY A 3 2.28 46.84 30.33
CA GLY A 3 3.41 45.91 30.45
C GLY A 3 4.49 46.28 29.43
N GLU A 4 5.74 46.31 29.86
CA GLU A 4 6.90 46.47 28.99
C GLU A 4 7.00 45.26 28.05
N ASP A 5 7.10 45.52 26.74
CA ASP A 5 7.34 44.49 25.72
C ASP A 5 8.71 43.84 25.94
N VAL A 6 8.73 42.52 26.06
CA VAL A 6 9.96 41.73 26.19
C VAL A 6 10.63 41.59 24.82
N GLN A 7 11.73 42.31 24.60
CA GLN A 7 12.63 42.16 23.45
C GLN A 7 13.81 41.24 23.80
N GLU A 8 13.54 39.96 24.07
CA GLU A 8 14.62 38.95 24.10
C GLU A 8 14.66 38.19 22.77
N ASP A 9 15.83 38.18 22.12
CA ASP A 9 16.10 37.37 20.93
C ASP A 9 16.00 35.89 21.29
N LEU A 10 14.89 35.25 20.94
CA LEU A 10 14.70 33.81 21.15
C LEU A 10 15.59 33.02 20.16
N PRO A 11 16.48 32.12 20.64
CA PRO A 11 17.24 31.25 19.75
C PRO A 11 16.26 30.34 18.99
N GLY A 12 16.23 30.46 17.66
CA GLY A 12 15.30 29.71 16.78
C GLY A 12 14.40 30.57 15.89
N VAL A 13 14.49 31.90 15.94
CA VAL A 13 13.85 32.77 14.95
C VAL A 13 14.46 32.48 13.57
N GLY A 14 13.64 31.96 12.65
CA GLY A 14 14.05 31.48 11.32
C GLY A 14 14.15 29.97 11.16
N ALA A 15 13.74 29.17 12.16
CA ALA A 15 13.62 27.72 12.00
C ALA A 15 12.38 27.38 11.15
N ASP A 16 12.57 26.56 10.12
CA ASP A 16 11.47 25.95 9.39
C ASP A 16 10.73 24.99 10.33
N VAL A 17 9.39 25.04 10.33
CA VAL A 17 8.53 24.16 11.12
C VAL A 17 7.45 23.54 10.24
N THR A 18 7.02 22.33 10.59
CA THR A 18 5.87 21.65 9.97
C THR A 18 4.76 21.51 11.02
N PHE A 19 3.53 21.84 10.65
CA PHE A 19 2.36 21.74 11.52
C PHE A 19 1.11 21.46 10.68
N PHE A 20 0.05 20.96 11.32
CA PHE A 20 -1.27 20.85 10.72
C PHE A 20 -2.10 22.08 11.06
N LEU A 21 -2.71 22.68 10.05
CA LEU A 21 -3.73 23.72 10.25
C LEU A 21 -5.09 23.06 10.49
N TYR A 22 -5.86 23.60 11.42
CA TYR A 22 -7.26 23.25 11.64
C TYR A 22 -8.09 24.52 11.86
N GLN A 23 -9.41 24.41 11.66
CA GLN A 23 -10.33 25.51 11.93
C GLN A 23 -11.39 25.03 12.93
N ASP A 24 -11.58 25.79 14.00
CA ASP A 24 -12.60 25.55 15.02
C ASP A 24 -13.50 26.78 15.22
N ALA A 25 -14.43 26.70 16.19
CA ALA A 25 -15.36 27.79 16.48
C ALA A 25 -14.68 29.11 16.94
N ASN A 26 -13.39 29.05 17.29
CA ASN A 26 -12.59 30.18 17.73
C ASN A 26 -11.64 30.70 16.64
N GLY A 27 -11.55 30.03 15.48
CA GLY A 27 -10.76 30.46 14.32
C GLY A 27 -9.79 29.40 13.80
N LEU A 28 -8.71 29.86 13.17
CA LEU A 28 -7.63 29.02 12.65
C LEU A 28 -6.63 28.67 13.75
N GLY A 29 -6.38 27.38 13.95
CA GLY A 29 -5.38 26.84 14.87
C GLY A 29 -4.31 26.02 14.15
N ALA A 30 -3.20 25.80 14.82
CA ALA A 30 -2.14 24.89 14.39
C ALA A 30 -1.91 23.80 15.45
N MET A 31 -1.75 22.55 15.03
CA MET A 31 -1.41 21.43 15.93
C MET A 31 -0.22 20.63 15.39
N ASN A 32 0.46 19.92 16.28
CA ASN A 32 1.67 19.12 15.99
C ASN A 32 2.80 19.94 15.33
N VAL A 33 3.14 21.11 15.89
CA VAL A 33 4.30 21.88 15.44
C VAL A 33 5.58 21.09 15.72
N ARG A 34 6.31 20.73 14.67
CA ARG A 34 7.61 20.04 14.73
C ARG A 34 8.66 20.89 14.00
N PRO A 35 9.92 20.90 14.47
CA PRO A 35 11.02 21.46 13.67
C PRO A 35 11.06 20.72 12.33
N ALA A 36 11.13 21.45 11.22
CA ALA A 36 11.41 20.85 9.93
C ALA A 36 12.78 20.21 10.04
N MET A 37 12.88 18.91 9.72
CA MET A 37 14.19 18.26 9.73
C MET A 37 15.06 18.97 8.68
N PRO A 38 16.28 19.41 9.03
CA PRO A 38 17.17 20.02 8.06
C PRO A 38 17.35 19.02 6.91
N ASP A 39 17.10 19.49 5.70
CA ASP A 39 17.14 18.69 4.47
C ASP A 39 18.49 17.95 4.37
N VAL A 40 18.52 16.67 4.75
CA VAL A 40 19.73 15.82 4.73
C VAL A 40 20.04 15.36 3.29
N ALA A 41 19.36 15.90 2.27
CA ALA A 41 19.56 15.51 0.87
C ALA A 41 20.91 15.95 0.25
N ARG A 42 21.89 16.42 1.04
CA ARG A 42 23.25 16.70 0.55
C ARG A 42 24.32 15.98 1.34
N LYS A 43 24.85 14.93 0.70
CA LYS A 43 26.07 14.13 1.00
C LYS A 43 25.86 12.83 1.76
N LEU A 44 25.61 11.76 1.00
CA LEU A 44 26.16 10.43 1.27
C LEU A 44 26.48 9.73 -0.07
N THR A 45 27.66 10.04 -0.63
CA THR A 45 28.33 9.13 -1.57
C THR A 45 29.02 8.03 -0.76
N MET A 46 28.52 6.79 -0.86
CA MET A 46 29.22 5.60 -0.37
C MET A 46 29.72 4.75 -1.55
N PRO A 47 30.84 4.01 -1.37
CA PRO A 47 31.49 3.28 -2.45
C PRO A 47 30.80 1.95 -2.77
N VAL A 48 30.83 1.61 -4.06
CA VAL A 48 30.30 0.40 -4.68
C VAL A 48 31.09 -0.84 -4.24
N VAL A 49 30.40 -1.84 -3.68
CA VAL A 49 30.94 -3.20 -3.42
C VAL A 49 30.49 -4.14 -4.55
N PRO A 50 31.37 -4.98 -5.13
CA PRO A 50 31.04 -5.80 -6.30
C PRO A 50 30.14 -7.01 -5.96
N GLN A 51 29.11 -7.21 -6.78
CA GLN A 51 28.18 -8.35 -6.73
C GLN A 51 28.85 -9.65 -7.19
N GLN A 52 28.81 -10.68 -6.34
CA GLN A 52 29.07 -12.07 -6.72
C GLN A 52 27.85 -12.72 -7.37
N LYS A 53 28.10 -13.38 -8.50
CA LYS A 53 27.15 -14.20 -9.26
C LYS A 53 26.84 -15.51 -8.51
N GLY A 54 25.57 -15.76 -8.20
CA GLY A 54 25.06 -17.06 -7.74
C GLY A 54 23.86 -17.48 -8.58
N GLY A 55 24.00 -18.58 -9.32
CA GLY A 55 23.03 -19.07 -10.29
C GLY A 55 21.85 -19.82 -9.66
N TYR A 56 20.66 -19.64 -10.25
CA TYR A 56 19.45 -20.40 -9.93
C TYR A 56 19.24 -21.52 -10.95
N GLY A 57 19.22 -22.76 -10.46
CA GLY A 57 18.78 -23.95 -11.19
C GLY A 57 17.26 -24.13 -11.11
N ARG A 58 16.68 -24.56 -12.24
CA ARG A 58 15.26 -24.93 -12.42
C ARG A 58 14.94 -26.31 -11.81
N THR A 59 13.67 -26.51 -11.45
CA THR A 59 12.81 -27.70 -11.70
C THR A 59 11.39 -27.35 -11.20
N LEU A 60 10.38 -27.14 -12.07
CA LEU A 60 9.46 -28.09 -12.72
C LEU A 60 8.47 -28.82 -11.78
N GLY A 61 7.18 -28.47 -11.94
CA GLY A 61 6.05 -29.41 -12.04
C GLY A 61 5.35 -29.86 -10.75
N GLY A 62 4.03 -29.69 -10.68
CA GLY A 62 3.22 -30.32 -9.63
C GLY A 62 1.75 -29.90 -9.64
N SER A 63 0.93 -30.72 -10.27
CA SER A 63 -0.51 -30.63 -10.55
C SER A 63 -1.42 -30.51 -9.31
N GLY A 64 -2.63 -29.98 -9.54
CA GLY A 64 -3.66 -29.82 -8.53
C GLY A 64 -4.25 -31.13 -7.98
N ALA A 65 -4.74 -31.04 -6.74
CA ALA A 65 -5.65 -32.00 -6.15
C ALA A 65 -6.57 -31.27 -5.16
N GLN A 66 -7.85 -31.30 -5.50
CA GLN A 66 -9.02 -31.03 -4.66
C GLN A 66 -8.90 -31.81 -3.33
N ARG A 67 -9.06 -31.15 -2.18
CA ARG A 67 -9.12 -31.83 -0.89
C ARG A 67 -10.37 -31.46 -0.12
N ASP A 68 -11.21 -32.48 0.05
CA ASP A 68 -12.26 -32.59 1.06
C ASP A 68 -11.71 -32.33 2.47
N TRP A 69 -12.47 -31.55 3.24
CA TRP A 69 -12.24 -31.34 4.67
C TRP A 69 -12.86 -32.49 5.47
N GLN A 70 -12.09 -33.56 5.67
CA GLN A 70 -12.32 -34.50 6.77
C GLN A 70 -11.16 -34.39 7.78
N SER A 71 -11.52 -34.10 9.02
CA SER A 71 -10.59 -33.95 10.15
C SER A 71 -10.09 -35.31 10.64
N PRO A 72 -8.77 -35.51 10.79
CA PRO A 72 -8.23 -36.54 11.66
C PRO A 72 -7.55 -35.89 12.88
N SER A 73 -8.04 -36.29 14.05
CA SER A 73 -7.36 -36.12 15.33
C SER A 73 -6.04 -36.89 15.36
N SER A 74 -5.05 -36.30 16.02
CA SER A 74 -3.71 -36.83 16.36
C SER A 74 -2.67 -36.82 15.23
N LEU A 75 -1.83 -35.77 15.23
CA LEU A 75 -0.47 -35.79 14.71
C LEU A 75 0.36 -34.68 15.38
N SER A 76 1.60 -35.04 15.67
CA SER A 76 2.64 -34.31 16.39
C SER A 76 2.85 -32.85 15.93
N LYS A 77 3.06 -31.97 16.92
CA LYS A 77 3.41 -30.54 16.76
C LYS A 77 4.64 -30.35 15.84
N ALA A 78 4.40 -30.15 14.55
CA ALA A 78 5.39 -29.53 13.67
C ALA A 78 5.47 -28.04 14.03
N LYS A 79 6.67 -27.58 14.44
CA LYS A 79 6.94 -26.15 14.66
C LYS A 79 6.75 -25.40 13.34
N ALA A 80 5.77 -24.50 13.29
CA ALA A 80 5.66 -23.54 12.20
C ALA A 80 6.98 -22.77 12.04
N PRO A 81 7.44 -22.49 10.81
CA PRO A 81 8.64 -21.70 10.59
C PRO A 81 8.46 -20.32 11.23
N ARG A 82 9.34 -19.99 12.17
CA ARG A 82 9.45 -18.63 12.73
C ARG A 82 9.82 -17.70 11.57
N LEU A 83 8.89 -16.84 11.19
CA LEU A 83 9.22 -15.66 10.40
C LEU A 83 10.13 -14.80 11.26
N THR A 84 11.43 -14.78 10.96
CA THR A 84 12.37 -13.82 11.56
C THR A 84 12.09 -12.47 10.91
N PRO A 85 11.66 -11.43 11.66
CA PRO A 85 11.43 -10.11 11.11
C PRO A 85 12.72 -9.56 10.47
N LYS A 86 12.60 -8.91 9.31
CA LYS A 86 13.71 -8.15 8.72
C LYS A 86 14.20 -7.14 9.76
N GLY A 87 15.49 -7.18 10.07
CA GLY A 87 16.09 -6.38 11.14
C GLY A 87 15.82 -4.87 10.95
N TYR A 88 15.06 -4.30 11.87
CA TYR A 88 14.92 -2.84 12.00
C TYR A 88 16.25 -2.26 12.49
N GLY A 89 17.09 -1.79 11.57
CA GLY A 89 18.41 -1.21 11.85
C GLY A 89 18.39 0.22 12.39
N GLY A 90 17.35 0.60 13.16
CA GLY A 90 17.29 1.89 13.84
C GLY A 90 18.05 1.83 15.16
N GLY A 91 19.08 2.66 15.33
CA GLY A 91 20.03 2.68 16.44
C GLY A 91 19.47 3.08 17.82
N TYR A 92 18.33 2.52 18.22
CA TYR A 92 17.81 2.67 19.57
C TYR A 92 18.66 1.84 20.52
N ALA A 93 19.37 2.52 21.42
CA ALA A 93 20.08 1.86 22.51
C ALA A 93 19.09 1.04 23.35
N PRO A 94 19.40 -0.22 23.70
CA PRO A 94 18.53 -1.02 24.54
C PRO A 94 18.30 -0.31 25.87
N VAL A 95 17.05 0.06 26.15
CA VAL A 95 16.72 0.79 27.37
C VAL A 95 16.80 -0.20 28.54
N ALA A 96 17.80 -0.02 29.42
CA ALA A 96 17.91 -0.80 30.65
C ALA A 96 16.68 -0.53 31.54
N ARG A 97 15.72 -1.45 31.56
CA ARG A 97 14.46 -1.31 32.30
C ARG A 97 14.26 -2.46 33.27
N GLY A 98 13.50 -2.16 34.34
CA GLY A 98 13.19 -3.11 35.40
C GLY A 98 12.54 -4.40 34.89
N THR A 99 12.30 -5.34 35.80
CA THR A 99 11.81 -6.69 35.49
C THR A 99 10.56 -6.66 34.60
N VAL A 100 10.73 -7.04 33.33
CA VAL A 100 9.64 -7.24 32.36
C VAL A 100 8.68 -8.29 32.89
N GLU A 101 7.38 -8.08 32.74
CA GLU A 101 6.39 -9.05 33.19
C GLU A 101 6.47 -10.36 32.38
N PRO A 102 6.13 -11.52 32.97
CA PRO A 102 6.03 -12.76 32.22
C PRO A 102 5.08 -12.60 31.03
N HIS A 103 5.57 -12.94 29.84
CA HIS A 103 4.86 -12.75 28.57
C HIS A 103 3.44 -13.32 28.58
N ASP A 104 3.23 -14.50 29.17
CA ASP A 104 1.90 -15.15 29.25
C ASP A 104 0.86 -14.31 30.02
N LYS A 105 1.29 -13.59 31.07
CA LYS A 105 0.40 -12.70 31.83
C LYS A 105 -0.01 -11.48 31.02
N VAL A 106 0.92 -10.93 30.24
CA VAL A 106 0.64 -9.81 29.33
C VAL A 106 -0.36 -10.27 28.27
N LEU A 107 -0.13 -11.43 27.67
CA LEU A 107 -0.98 -12.01 26.65
C LEU A 107 -2.42 -12.25 27.13
N GLU A 108 -2.61 -12.73 28.36
CA GLU A 108 -3.96 -12.87 28.93
C GLU A 108 -4.72 -11.53 28.97
N ARG A 109 -4.05 -10.45 29.38
CA ARG A 109 -4.65 -9.11 29.40
C ARG A 109 -4.94 -8.59 27.99
N VAL A 110 -4.01 -8.79 27.06
CA VAL A 110 -4.20 -8.45 25.64
C VAL A 110 -5.43 -9.17 25.07
N HIS A 111 -5.59 -10.46 25.34
CA HIS A 111 -6.75 -11.23 24.87
C HIS A 111 -8.06 -10.65 25.39
N ASN A 112 -8.14 -10.33 26.69
CA ASN A 112 -9.33 -9.75 27.31
C ASN A 112 -9.65 -8.35 26.72
N ALA A 113 -8.62 -7.53 26.51
CA ALA A 113 -8.76 -6.21 25.89
C ALA A 113 -9.30 -6.31 24.46
N LEU A 114 -8.71 -7.20 23.63
CA LEU A 114 -9.18 -7.47 22.27
C LEU A 114 -10.62 -7.98 22.26
N GLN A 115 -10.96 -8.96 23.11
CA GLN A 115 -12.30 -9.54 23.16
C GLN A 115 -13.37 -8.47 23.43
N LYS A 116 -13.10 -7.55 24.36
CA LYS A 116 -14.01 -6.44 24.67
C LYS A 116 -14.15 -5.46 23.49
N ALA A 117 -13.03 -5.06 22.89
CA ALA A 117 -13.00 -4.10 21.79
C ALA A 117 -13.68 -4.64 20.54
N VAL A 118 -13.27 -5.83 20.12
CA VAL A 118 -13.73 -6.49 18.90
C VAL A 118 -15.21 -6.81 19.01
N ASN A 119 -15.70 -7.27 20.16
CA ASN A 119 -17.14 -7.50 20.35
C ASN A 119 -17.97 -6.22 20.18
N LYS A 120 -17.42 -5.05 20.51
CA LYS A 120 -18.09 -3.77 20.25
C LYS A 120 -18.09 -3.43 18.76
N ALA A 121 -16.97 -3.65 18.06
CA ALA A 121 -16.83 -3.39 16.63
C ALA A 121 -17.71 -4.33 15.79
N THR A 122 -17.73 -5.63 16.10
CA THR A 122 -18.51 -6.63 15.33
C THR A 122 -20.01 -6.42 15.41
N LYS A 123 -20.53 -5.80 16.47
CA LYS A 123 -21.96 -5.43 16.56
C LYS A 123 -22.41 -4.50 15.44
N LYS A 124 -21.53 -3.64 14.93
CA LYS A 124 -21.85 -2.65 13.89
C LYS A 124 -21.99 -3.26 12.49
N ILE A 125 -21.43 -4.46 12.29
CA ILE A 125 -21.37 -5.16 10.99
C ILE A 125 -22.07 -6.52 11.02
N ALA A 126 -22.78 -6.82 12.11
CA ALA A 126 -23.35 -8.15 12.35
C ALA A 126 -24.43 -8.54 11.33
N ASP A 127 -25.11 -7.55 10.77
CA ASP A 127 -26.11 -7.69 9.69
C ASP A 127 -25.47 -7.90 8.32
N GLN A 128 -24.22 -7.49 8.13
CA GLN A 128 -23.48 -7.65 6.88
C GLN A 128 -22.78 -9.01 6.75
N GLU A 129 -22.42 -9.65 7.87
CA GLU A 129 -21.79 -10.98 7.88
C GLU A 129 -22.85 -12.09 7.72
N LYS A 130 -22.62 -12.99 6.76
CA LYS A 130 -23.56 -14.05 6.39
C LYS A 130 -23.09 -15.43 6.85
N ASP A 131 -21.79 -15.62 6.99
CA ASP A 131 -21.18 -16.93 7.21
C ASP A 131 -21.00 -17.24 8.71
N TRP A 132 -20.83 -16.22 9.54
CA TRP A 132 -20.53 -16.37 10.96
C TRP A 132 -21.51 -15.59 11.82
N ASP A 133 -21.98 -16.23 12.90
CA ASP A 133 -22.68 -15.47 13.93
C ASP A 133 -21.73 -14.45 14.61
N GLN A 134 -22.30 -13.49 15.32
CA GLN A 134 -21.53 -12.41 15.95
C GLN A 134 -20.45 -12.93 16.92
N VAL A 135 -20.71 -14.06 17.61
CA VAL A 135 -19.82 -14.62 18.63
C VAL A 135 -18.60 -15.26 17.96
N GLU A 136 -18.82 -16.07 16.93
CA GLU A 136 -17.76 -16.71 16.14
C GLU A 136 -16.98 -15.67 15.33
N LEU A 137 -17.64 -14.66 14.74
CA LEU A 137 -16.99 -13.51 14.09
C LEU A 137 -16.04 -12.80 15.06
N CYS A 138 -16.51 -12.44 16.26
CA CYS A 138 -15.69 -11.82 17.29
C CYS A 138 -14.48 -12.69 17.66
N LYS A 139 -14.71 -13.97 17.96
CA LYS A 139 -13.67 -14.93 18.33
C LYS A 139 -12.60 -15.09 17.25
N ARG A 140 -12.99 -15.12 15.97
CA ARG A 140 -12.06 -15.22 14.84
C ARG A 140 -11.21 -13.97 14.70
N ILE A 141 -11.82 -12.79 14.74
CA ILE A 141 -11.09 -11.53 14.63
C ILE A 141 -10.11 -11.36 15.79
N VAL A 142 -10.53 -11.63 17.03
CA VAL A 142 -9.64 -11.65 18.20
C VAL A 142 -8.47 -12.59 17.97
N ARG A 143 -8.70 -13.80 17.45
CA ARG A 143 -7.62 -14.74 17.13
C ARG A 143 -6.64 -14.20 16.10
N TYR A 144 -7.10 -13.50 15.07
CA TYR A 144 -6.23 -12.91 14.04
C TYR A 144 -5.36 -11.78 14.62
N LEU A 145 -5.97 -10.85 15.35
CA LEU A 145 -5.25 -9.73 15.97
C LEU A 145 -4.30 -10.20 17.09
N TYR A 146 -4.73 -11.19 17.88
CA TYR A 146 -3.94 -11.75 18.98
C TYR A 146 -2.61 -12.37 18.50
N LYS A 147 -2.54 -12.90 17.27
CA LYS A 147 -1.28 -13.37 16.68
C LYS A 147 -0.22 -12.27 16.63
N GLY A 148 -0.64 -11.02 16.40
CA GLY A 148 0.27 -9.88 16.39
C GLY A 148 0.96 -9.65 17.74
N ALA A 149 0.31 -9.99 18.84
CA ALA A 149 0.86 -9.80 20.20
C ALA A 149 1.75 -10.97 20.68
N GLN A 150 1.76 -12.11 19.98
CA GLN A 150 2.47 -13.32 20.42
C GLN A 150 4.00 -13.25 20.33
N ALA A 151 4.52 -12.20 19.71
CA ALA A 151 5.96 -11.96 19.56
C ALA A 151 6.55 -11.46 20.89
N PRO A 152 7.33 -12.27 21.64
CA PRO A 152 7.87 -11.86 22.93
C PRO A 152 8.82 -10.66 22.83
N GLU A 153 9.44 -10.44 21.67
CA GLU A 153 10.29 -9.29 21.39
C GLU A 153 9.55 -7.94 21.54
N LEU A 154 8.23 -7.90 21.39
CA LEU A 154 7.43 -6.68 21.58
C LEU A 154 7.59 -6.09 22.98
N LEU A 155 7.92 -6.92 23.98
CA LEU A 155 8.17 -6.46 25.34
C LEU A 155 9.55 -5.83 25.54
N THR A 156 10.45 -6.01 24.58
CA THR A 156 11.86 -5.57 24.65
C THR A 156 12.21 -4.49 23.65
N LEU A 157 11.46 -4.38 22.55
CA LEU A 157 11.62 -3.36 21.53
C LEU A 157 11.27 -1.96 22.04
N HIS A 158 11.79 -0.92 21.40
CA HIS A 158 11.30 0.44 21.65
C HIS A 158 9.81 0.52 21.31
N TRP A 159 9.01 1.16 22.17
CA TRP A 159 7.56 1.09 22.06
C TRP A 159 7.00 1.50 20.69
N HIS A 160 7.60 2.48 20.01
CA HIS A 160 7.16 2.86 18.65
C HIS A 160 7.32 1.70 17.66
N GLN A 161 8.48 1.03 17.68
CA GLN A 161 8.74 -0.12 16.81
C GLN A 161 7.85 -1.31 17.16
N ALA A 162 7.62 -1.54 18.46
CA ALA A 162 6.70 -2.56 18.92
C ALA A 162 5.25 -2.28 18.45
N ALA A 163 4.82 -1.02 18.45
CA ALA A 163 3.50 -0.62 17.97
C ALA A 163 3.32 -0.93 16.48
N GLU A 164 4.28 -0.51 15.65
CA GLU A 164 4.27 -0.79 14.22
C GLU A 164 4.27 -2.29 13.93
N GLN A 165 5.18 -3.05 14.55
CA GLN A 165 5.29 -4.50 14.36
C GLN A 165 4.02 -5.24 14.80
N PHE A 166 3.40 -4.81 15.91
CA PHE A 166 2.14 -5.36 16.38
C PHE A 166 1.03 -5.17 15.35
N VAL A 167 0.84 -3.95 14.85
CA VAL A 167 -0.21 -3.62 13.87
C VAL A 167 0.05 -4.34 12.54
N ASP A 168 1.28 -4.33 12.02
CA ASP A 168 1.66 -5.02 10.78
C ASP A 168 1.30 -6.52 10.84
N THR A 169 1.70 -7.19 11.93
CA THR A 169 1.48 -8.64 12.07
C THR A 169 0.01 -8.98 12.27
N ALA A 170 -0.71 -8.17 13.06
CA ALA A 170 -2.13 -8.36 13.31
C ALA A 170 -2.96 -8.11 12.04
N MET A 171 -2.67 -7.03 11.30
CA MET A 171 -3.34 -6.71 10.04
C MET A 171 -3.06 -7.76 8.97
N GLN A 172 -1.85 -8.30 8.87
CA GLN A 172 -1.56 -9.40 7.96
C GLN A 172 -2.51 -10.60 8.18
N GLY A 173 -2.76 -10.96 9.45
CA GLY A 173 -3.67 -12.05 9.80
C GLY A 173 -5.14 -11.71 9.51
N PHE A 174 -5.54 -10.46 9.74
CA PHE A 174 -6.89 -9.97 9.51
C PHE A 174 -7.22 -9.85 8.01
N THR A 175 -6.39 -9.15 7.24
CA THR A 175 -6.55 -9.00 5.78
C THR A 175 -6.58 -10.35 5.06
N ALA A 176 -5.69 -11.28 5.43
CA ALA A 176 -5.66 -12.60 4.80
C ALA A 176 -6.93 -13.45 5.04
N ALA A 177 -7.68 -13.17 6.12
CA ALA A 177 -8.87 -13.94 6.48
C ALA A 177 -10.18 -13.23 6.13
N CYS A 178 -10.18 -11.89 6.11
CA CYS A 178 -11.37 -11.07 6.02
C CYS A 178 -11.34 -10.07 4.86
N GLY A 179 -10.24 -9.94 4.11
CA GLY A 179 -10.06 -8.91 3.07
C GLY A 179 -11.11 -8.94 1.95
N ASP A 180 -11.69 -10.12 1.69
CA ASP A 180 -12.74 -10.29 0.67
C ASP A 180 -14.16 -10.08 1.22
N LYS A 181 -14.31 -9.83 2.52
CA LYS A 181 -15.62 -9.62 3.14
C LYS A 181 -16.15 -8.23 2.79
N PRO A 182 -17.47 -8.09 2.51
CA PRO A 182 -18.04 -6.79 2.12
C PRO A 182 -17.92 -5.74 3.22
N TRP A 183 -17.97 -6.16 4.49
CA TRP A 183 -17.85 -5.29 5.66
C TRP A 183 -16.41 -4.95 6.05
N PHE A 184 -15.39 -5.45 5.34
CA PHE A 184 -13.99 -5.34 5.76
C PHE A 184 -13.55 -3.90 6.03
N PHE A 185 -13.95 -2.97 5.17
CA PHE A 185 -13.61 -1.55 5.29
C PHE A 185 -14.56 -0.76 6.23
N ASP A 186 -15.71 -1.33 6.59
CA ASP A 186 -16.66 -0.71 7.53
C ASP A 186 -16.29 -0.98 9.00
N MET A 187 -15.41 -1.97 9.23
CA MET A 187 -15.04 -2.39 10.57
C MET A 187 -13.87 -1.56 11.13
N ASP A 188 -14.18 -0.67 12.06
CA ASP A 188 -13.18 0.10 12.81
C ASP A 188 -12.53 -0.74 13.93
N LEU A 189 -11.23 -1.00 13.79
CA LEU A 189 -10.40 -1.74 14.74
C LEU A 189 -9.44 -0.86 15.55
N THR A 190 -9.45 0.46 15.39
CA THR A 190 -8.52 1.40 16.06
C THR A 190 -8.50 1.21 17.58
N SER A 191 -9.68 1.16 18.20
CA SER A 191 -9.84 0.93 19.64
C SER A 191 -9.30 -0.43 20.11
N ALA A 192 -9.40 -1.46 19.26
CA ALA A 192 -8.87 -2.78 19.56
C ALA A 192 -7.34 -2.77 19.59
N PHE A 193 -6.71 -2.11 18.62
CA PHE A 193 -5.25 -1.92 18.60
C PHE A 193 -4.75 -1.12 19.80
N GLY A 194 -5.39 0.02 20.09
CA GLY A 194 -5.02 0.88 21.21
C GLY A 194 -5.05 0.15 22.56
N MET A 195 -6.18 -0.49 22.89
CA MET A 195 -6.33 -1.20 24.17
C MET A 195 -5.41 -2.42 24.28
N ALA A 196 -5.25 -3.20 23.21
CA ALA A 196 -4.37 -4.36 23.20
C ALA A 196 -2.91 -3.97 23.39
N PHE A 197 -2.44 -2.97 22.64
CA PHE A 197 -1.05 -2.55 22.70
C PHE A 197 -0.70 -1.89 24.03
N TRP A 198 -1.64 -1.19 24.67
CA TRP A 198 -1.43 -0.62 26.01
C TRP A 198 -1.12 -1.67 27.08
N GLU A 199 -1.69 -2.87 26.97
CA GLU A 199 -1.35 -3.99 27.85
C GLU A 199 0.09 -4.47 27.64
N ILE A 200 0.56 -4.47 26.39
CA ILE A 200 1.96 -4.78 26.02
C ILE A 200 2.91 -3.72 26.61
N LEU A 201 2.56 -2.43 26.52
CA LEU A 201 3.34 -1.34 27.11
C LEU A 201 3.44 -1.44 28.63
N THR A 202 2.31 -1.75 29.27
CA THR A 202 2.24 -1.93 30.72
C THR A 202 3.16 -3.09 31.16
N GLY A 203 3.10 -4.23 30.46
CA GLY A 203 3.95 -5.40 30.74
C GLY A 203 5.45 -5.17 30.50
N SER A 204 5.79 -4.32 29.54
CA SER A 204 7.18 -3.94 29.21
C SER A 204 7.71 -2.76 30.01
N ARG A 205 6.87 -2.16 30.87
CA ARG A 205 7.20 -1.02 31.73
C ARG A 205 7.76 0.18 30.96
N GLN A 206 7.36 0.33 29.71
CA GLN A 206 7.71 1.50 28.91
C GLN A 206 6.83 2.67 29.32
N ARG A 207 7.40 3.87 29.38
CA ARG A 207 6.62 5.10 29.56
C ARG A 207 6.31 5.66 28.18
N ALA A 208 5.03 5.81 27.90
CA ALA A 208 4.51 6.48 26.71
C ALA A 208 3.21 7.21 27.12
N GLN A 209 2.92 8.33 26.48
CA GLN A 209 1.61 8.97 26.67
C GLN A 209 0.57 8.24 25.83
N TRP A 210 -0.65 8.07 26.37
CA TRP A 210 -1.73 7.39 25.65
C TRP A 210 -2.00 8.02 24.27
N SER A 211 -2.05 9.35 24.20
CA SER A 211 -2.29 10.11 22.97
C SER A 211 -1.24 9.83 21.88
N GLU A 212 0.04 9.74 22.26
CA GLU A 212 1.13 9.42 21.34
C GLU A 212 1.00 7.98 20.81
N VAL A 213 0.69 7.04 21.69
CA VAL A 213 0.50 5.62 21.34
C VAL A 213 -0.67 5.46 20.37
N GLU A 214 -1.80 6.10 20.67
CA GLU A 214 -2.99 6.08 19.82
C GLU A 214 -2.69 6.69 18.45
N ALA A 215 -1.99 7.83 18.38
CA ALA A 215 -1.62 8.46 17.11
C ALA A 215 -0.74 7.54 16.24
N VAL A 216 0.26 6.87 16.82
CA VAL A 216 1.14 5.94 16.09
C VAL A 216 0.37 4.73 15.59
N LEU A 217 -0.46 4.12 16.44
CA LEU A 217 -1.26 2.94 16.07
C LEU A 217 -2.30 3.27 15.00
N ASN A 218 -3.01 4.39 15.13
CA ASN A 218 -4.03 4.81 14.17
C ASN A 218 -3.40 5.14 12.83
N SER A 219 -2.33 5.94 12.81
CA SER A 219 -1.62 6.26 11.57
C SER A 219 -1.13 5.01 10.84
N LYS A 220 -0.60 4.03 11.59
CA LYS A 220 -0.13 2.77 11.01
C LYS A 220 -1.29 1.89 10.51
N TYR A 221 -2.40 1.83 11.24
CA TYR A 221 -3.59 1.10 10.85
C TYR A 221 -4.21 1.68 9.57
N GLU A 222 -4.40 3.00 9.52
CA GLU A 222 -4.92 3.73 8.35
C GLU A 222 -4.04 3.48 7.12
N GLN A 223 -2.71 3.59 7.26
CA GLN A 223 -1.78 3.26 6.18
C GLN A 223 -1.99 1.85 5.60
N LEU A 224 -2.22 0.86 6.47
CA LEU A 224 -2.44 -0.53 6.03
C LEU A 224 -3.84 -0.73 5.44
N MET A 225 -4.86 -0.02 5.93
CA MET A 225 -6.20 -0.01 5.34
C MET A 225 -6.18 0.59 3.93
N ASP A 226 -5.48 1.72 3.74
CA ASP A 226 -5.28 2.33 2.43
C ASP A 226 -4.54 1.40 1.47
N LEU A 227 -3.52 0.69 1.95
CA LEU A 227 -2.81 -0.31 1.16
C LEU A 227 -3.73 -1.47 0.75
N CYS A 228 -4.57 -1.97 1.65
CA CYS A 228 -5.55 -3.01 1.34
C CYS A 228 -6.56 -2.52 0.28
N LEU A 229 -7.02 -1.27 0.41
CA LEU A 229 -7.96 -0.65 -0.52
C LEU A 229 -7.34 -0.46 -1.92
N LEU A 230 -6.07 -0.05 -1.98
CA LEU A 230 -5.28 0.05 -3.20
C LEU A 230 -5.11 -1.29 -3.90
N GLU A 231 -4.75 -2.33 -3.14
CA GLU A 231 -4.57 -3.68 -3.68
C GLU A 231 -5.89 -4.24 -4.22
N LYS A 232 -7.00 -4.02 -3.50
CA LYS A 232 -8.34 -4.40 -3.94
C LYS A 232 -8.73 -3.66 -5.22
N ALA A 233 -8.56 -2.35 -5.27
CA ALA A 233 -8.86 -1.55 -6.46
C ALA A 233 -8.08 -2.04 -7.68
N MET A 234 -6.77 -2.27 -7.56
CA MET A 234 -5.95 -2.81 -8.66
C MET A 234 -6.40 -4.20 -9.11
N TRP A 235 -6.78 -5.07 -8.17
CA TRP A 235 -7.25 -6.41 -8.47
C TRP A 235 -8.60 -6.37 -9.20
N ASP A 236 -9.54 -5.58 -8.71
CA ASP A 236 -10.88 -5.45 -9.26
C ASP A 236 -10.83 -4.78 -10.65
N SER A 237 -10.04 -3.71 -10.85
CA SER A 237 -9.83 -3.10 -12.17
C SER A 237 -9.18 -4.07 -13.18
N ALA A 238 -8.21 -4.88 -12.74
CA ALA A 238 -7.64 -5.92 -13.59
C ALA A 238 -8.67 -7.03 -13.92
N GLY A 239 -9.59 -7.32 -13.00
CA GLY A 239 -10.70 -8.25 -13.20
C GLY A 239 -11.77 -7.73 -14.16
N SER A 240 -12.09 -6.44 -14.11
CA SER A 240 -13.00 -5.79 -15.06
C SER A 240 -12.45 -5.87 -16.49
N LEU A 241 -11.14 -5.72 -16.66
CA LEU A 241 -10.48 -5.84 -17.97
C LEU A 241 -10.31 -7.31 -18.42
N ILE A 242 -10.04 -8.23 -17.49
CA ILE A 242 -9.77 -9.65 -17.76
C ILE A 242 -10.61 -10.53 -16.81
N PRO A 243 -11.91 -10.72 -17.08
CA PRO A 243 -12.82 -11.37 -16.13
C PRO A 243 -12.54 -12.86 -15.92
N ASP A 244 -12.34 -13.61 -17.00
CA ASP A 244 -12.34 -15.08 -16.98
C ASP A 244 -10.95 -15.73 -17.07
N GLN A 245 -9.88 -14.92 -17.10
CA GLN A 245 -8.51 -15.41 -17.26
C GLN A 245 -7.67 -15.06 -16.02
N GLU A 246 -7.98 -15.68 -14.88
CA GLU A 246 -7.34 -15.41 -13.59
C GLU A 246 -5.78 -15.43 -13.61
N PRO A 247 -5.10 -16.38 -14.30
CA PRO A 247 -3.65 -16.36 -14.40
C PRO A 247 -3.10 -15.11 -15.11
N LEU A 248 -3.84 -14.58 -16.10
CA LEU A 248 -3.50 -13.34 -16.79
C LEU A 248 -3.81 -12.12 -15.92
N ARG A 249 -5.00 -12.08 -15.30
CA ARG A 249 -5.41 -11.05 -14.32
C ARG A 249 -4.36 -10.88 -13.23
N ASN A 250 -3.88 -11.97 -12.63
CA ASN A 250 -2.87 -11.94 -11.58
C ASN A 250 -1.52 -11.38 -12.07
N LYS A 251 -1.13 -11.66 -13.32
CA LYS A 251 0.09 -11.07 -13.91
C LYS A 251 -0.08 -9.56 -14.14
N LEU A 252 -1.24 -9.13 -14.63
CA LEU A 252 -1.55 -7.71 -14.81
C LEU A 252 -1.57 -6.96 -13.46
N TYR A 253 -2.24 -7.51 -12.45
CA TYR A 253 -2.25 -6.98 -11.08
C TYR A 253 -0.84 -6.81 -10.52
N LYS A 254 0.03 -7.82 -10.65
CA LYS A 254 1.44 -7.70 -10.22
C LYS A 254 2.22 -6.63 -10.98
N ALA A 255 1.96 -6.47 -12.28
CA ALA A 255 2.54 -5.40 -13.08
C ALA A 255 2.08 -4.02 -12.58
N LEU A 256 0.77 -3.83 -12.36
CA LEU A 256 0.19 -2.61 -11.80
C LEU A 256 0.82 -2.24 -10.47
N LYS A 257 0.82 -3.16 -9.49
CA LYS A 257 1.36 -2.95 -8.14
C LYS A 257 2.84 -2.56 -8.17
N THR A 258 3.66 -3.34 -8.86
CA THR A 258 5.11 -3.08 -8.88
C THR A 258 5.49 -1.82 -9.64
N SER A 259 4.70 -1.42 -10.65
CA SER A 259 4.94 -0.18 -11.39
C SER A 259 4.40 1.04 -10.64
N HIS A 260 3.35 0.88 -9.85
CA HIS A 260 2.81 1.93 -8.98
C HIS A 260 3.85 2.40 -7.96
N GLU A 261 4.44 1.48 -7.20
CA GLU A 261 5.47 1.82 -6.20
C GLU A 261 6.70 2.52 -6.82
N ALA A 262 7.10 2.08 -8.02
CA ALA A 262 8.22 2.67 -8.74
C ALA A 262 7.89 4.09 -9.25
N ALA A 263 6.73 4.26 -9.88
CA ALA A 263 6.25 5.55 -10.36
C ALA A 263 6.03 6.55 -9.22
N PHE A 264 5.51 6.09 -8.08
CA PHE A 264 5.30 6.92 -6.91
C PHE A 264 6.62 7.46 -6.37
N ARG A 265 7.64 6.60 -6.26
CA ARG A 265 8.99 7.01 -5.84
C ARG A 265 9.57 8.05 -6.79
N GLU A 266 9.52 7.79 -8.09
CA GLU A 266 10.03 8.70 -9.12
C GLU A 266 9.34 10.06 -9.06
N ALA A 267 8.01 10.09 -8.98
CA ALA A 267 7.25 11.33 -8.89
C ALA A 267 7.46 12.09 -7.57
N SER A 268 7.71 11.38 -6.46
CA SER A 268 7.98 12.01 -5.16
C SER A 268 9.39 12.60 -5.07
N GLU A 269 10.35 12.00 -5.77
CA GLU A 269 11.74 12.45 -5.81
C GLU A 269 12.00 13.47 -6.93
N ALA A 270 11.04 13.68 -7.85
CA ALA A 270 11.17 14.59 -8.97
C ALA A 270 11.28 16.06 -8.52
N PRO A 271 12.42 16.74 -8.75
CA PRO A 271 12.61 18.11 -8.29
C PRO A 271 11.78 19.12 -9.10
N ARG A 272 11.17 20.08 -8.39
CA ARG A 272 10.59 21.32 -8.95
C ARG A 272 9.40 21.16 -9.91
N LEU A 273 8.69 20.04 -9.90
CA LEU A 273 7.43 19.91 -10.63
C LEU A 273 6.27 20.48 -9.80
N GLY A 274 5.36 21.21 -10.44
CA GLY A 274 4.09 21.60 -9.83
C GLY A 274 3.22 20.37 -9.53
N ASP A 275 2.24 20.51 -8.63
CA ASP A 275 1.48 19.38 -8.11
C ASP A 275 0.75 18.59 -9.22
N LEU A 276 0.11 19.29 -10.16
CA LEU A 276 -0.49 18.68 -11.36
C LEU A 276 0.56 17.94 -12.20
N GLN A 277 1.72 18.55 -12.43
CA GLN A 277 2.79 17.94 -13.21
C GLN A 277 3.37 16.70 -12.52
N ARG A 278 3.41 16.65 -11.18
CA ARG A 278 3.82 15.45 -10.44
C ARG A 278 2.82 14.32 -10.62
N VAL A 279 1.52 14.63 -10.60
CA VAL A 279 0.47 13.63 -10.83
C VAL A 279 0.49 13.12 -12.29
N GLU A 280 0.66 14.01 -13.25
CA GLU A 280 0.86 13.65 -14.67
C GLU A 280 2.11 12.78 -14.86
N HIS A 281 3.22 13.15 -14.23
CA HIS A 281 4.47 12.40 -14.28
C HIS A 281 4.32 11.01 -13.67
N PHE A 282 3.74 10.91 -12.47
CA PHE A 282 3.39 9.64 -11.83
C PHE A 282 2.56 8.76 -12.76
N THR A 283 1.48 9.32 -13.32
CA THR A 283 0.53 8.57 -14.14
C THR A 283 1.20 8.04 -15.41
N ARG A 284 1.99 8.88 -16.10
CA ARG A 284 2.75 8.46 -17.29
C ARG A 284 3.76 7.36 -16.97
N THR A 285 4.58 7.54 -15.94
CA THR A 285 5.57 6.52 -15.53
C THR A 285 4.88 5.22 -15.10
N TRP A 286 3.72 5.30 -14.46
CA TRP A 286 2.94 4.13 -14.06
C TRP A 286 2.36 3.37 -15.26
N ILE A 287 1.78 4.08 -16.23
CA ILE A 287 1.29 3.54 -17.51
C ILE A 287 2.43 2.80 -18.23
N ASP A 288 3.54 3.49 -18.47
CA ASP A 288 4.69 2.96 -19.19
C ASP A 288 5.26 1.70 -18.52
N GLY A 289 5.42 1.74 -17.20
CA GLY A 289 5.94 0.64 -16.40
C GLY A 289 5.01 -0.56 -16.39
N THR A 290 3.69 -0.34 -16.28
CA THR A 290 2.68 -1.41 -16.27
C THR A 290 2.66 -2.11 -17.62
N ILE A 291 2.41 -1.37 -18.71
CA ILE A 291 2.24 -1.96 -20.05
C ILE A 291 3.51 -2.65 -20.50
N SER A 292 4.69 -2.06 -20.25
CA SER A 292 5.97 -2.68 -20.63
C SER A 292 6.17 -4.04 -19.93
N LYS A 293 5.64 -4.24 -18.72
CA LYS A 293 5.71 -5.51 -17.99
C LYS A 293 4.59 -6.48 -18.36
N SER A 294 3.41 -5.96 -18.74
CA SER A 294 2.21 -6.76 -18.99
C SER A 294 1.84 -6.91 -20.46
N TYR A 295 2.62 -6.40 -21.43
CA TYR A 295 2.27 -6.45 -22.86
C TYR A 295 1.85 -7.87 -23.32
N SER A 296 2.63 -8.89 -22.95
CA SER A 296 2.35 -10.28 -23.32
C SER A 296 1.05 -10.81 -22.71
N VAL A 297 0.64 -10.27 -21.56
CA VAL A 297 -0.63 -10.60 -20.90
C VAL A 297 -1.79 -9.99 -21.68
N LEU A 298 -1.66 -8.73 -22.09
CA LEU A 298 -2.67 -7.98 -22.85
C LEU A 298 -2.84 -8.53 -24.27
N GLU A 299 -1.76 -8.99 -24.91
CA GLU A 299 -1.79 -9.64 -26.23
C GLU A 299 -2.43 -11.04 -26.16
N GLN A 300 -2.21 -11.78 -25.07
CA GLN A 300 -2.78 -13.12 -24.86
C GLN A 300 -4.24 -13.10 -24.45
N ALA A 301 -4.70 -12.01 -23.83
CA ALA A 301 -6.07 -11.89 -23.38
C ALA A 301 -7.03 -11.87 -24.58
N GLU A 302 -8.15 -12.58 -24.46
CA GLU A 302 -9.27 -12.52 -25.40
C GLU A 302 -9.64 -11.07 -25.74
N GLY A 303 -9.83 -10.79 -27.03
CA GLY A 303 -10.17 -9.46 -27.53
C GLY A 303 -8.99 -8.55 -27.87
N ASN A 304 -7.73 -9.01 -27.71
CA ASN A 304 -6.52 -8.22 -27.99
C ASN A 304 -6.53 -6.87 -27.27
N LEU A 305 -6.41 -6.92 -25.94
CA LEU A 305 -6.52 -5.77 -25.04
C LEU A 305 -5.31 -4.83 -25.11
N MET A 306 -4.32 -5.13 -25.96
CA MET A 306 -3.19 -4.25 -26.23
C MET A 306 -3.58 -3.16 -27.23
N ASN A 307 -4.51 -2.29 -26.85
CA ASN A 307 -4.98 -1.14 -27.65
C ASN A 307 -5.20 0.10 -26.76
N GLU A 308 -5.26 1.29 -27.37
CA GLU A 308 -5.40 2.55 -26.65
C GLU A 308 -6.64 2.57 -25.75
N ASP A 309 -7.80 2.19 -26.28
CA ASP A 309 -9.08 2.23 -25.57
C ASP A 309 -9.08 1.35 -24.31
N SER A 310 -8.55 0.13 -24.41
CA SER A 310 -8.52 -0.82 -23.29
C SER A 310 -7.60 -0.36 -22.17
N ILE A 311 -6.47 0.28 -22.53
CA ILE A 311 -5.51 0.80 -21.57
C ILE A 311 -6.04 2.09 -20.93
N VAL A 312 -6.64 2.98 -21.70
CA VAL A 312 -7.33 4.16 -21.16
C VAL A 312 -8.40 3.72 -20.18
N LEU A 313 -9.30 2.80 -20.58
CA LEU A 313 -10.36 2.28 -19.72
C LEU A 313 -9.81 1.69 -18.42
N LEU A 314 -8.74 0.89 -18.47
CA LEU A 314 -8.08 0.38 -17.26
C LEU A 314 -7.67 1.49 -16.30
N TYR A 315 -7.05 2.56 -16.81
CA TYR A 315 -6.60 3.66 -15.97
C TYR A 315 -7.74 4.55 -15.50
N GLN A 316 -8.81 4.70 -16.28
CA GLN A 316 -10.04 5.34 -15.84
C GLN A 316 -10.66 4.62 -14.64
N GLU A 317 -10.74 3.28 -14.68
CA GLU A 317 -11.16 2.48 -13.52
C GLU A 317 -10.23 2.69 -12.32
N LEU A 318 -8.91 2.79 -12.52
CA LEU A 318 -7.96 3.01 -11.43
C LEU A 318 -8.02 4.42 -10.82
N LEU A 319 -8.47 5.42 -11.58
CA LEU A 319 -8.68 6.78 -11.06
C LEU A 319 -9.87 6.82 -10.08
N ALA A 320 -10.95 6.10 -10.38
CA ALA A 320 -12.19 6.07 -9.60
C ALA A 320 -12.73 4.63 -9.40
N PRO A 321 -11.99 3.75 -8.70
CA PRO A 321 -12.27 2.30 -8.66
C PRO A 321 -13.57 1.93 -7.94
N PHE A 322 -14.09 2.84 -7.12
CA PHE A 322 -15.36 2.68 -6.39
C PHE A 322 -16.41 3.70 -6.84
N GLY A 323 -16.26 4.23 -8.07
CA GLY A 323 -17.12 5.26 -8.63
C GLY A 323 -16.69 6.69 -8.29
N GLU A 324 -17.33 7.67 -8.94
CA GLU A 324 -16.99 9.09 -8.82
C GLU A 324 -17.28 9.66 -7.43
N GLU A 325 -18.31 9.15 -6.75
CA GLU A 325 -18.72 9.65 -5.42
C GLU A 325 -17.77 9.21 -4.30
N HIS A 326 -17.00 8.14 -4.51
CA HIS A 326 -16.09 7.61 -3.49
C HIS A 326 -14.75 8.36 -3.54
N PRO A 327 -14.18 8.87 -2.44
CA PRO A 327 -13.00 9.74 -2.49
C PRO A 327 -11.69 9.03 -2.87
N PHE A 328 -11.65 7.70 -2.74
CA PHE A 328 -10.44 6.91 -3.02
C PHE A 328 -10.03 6.94 -4.50
N SER A 329 -8.72 6.93 -4.72
CA SER A 329 -8.07 6.82 -6.02
C SER A 329 -6.81 5.98 -5.88
N CYS A 330 -6.41 5.30 -6.96
CA CYS A 330 -5.08 4.68 -7.00
C CYS A 330 -3.95 5.71 -7.12
N ILE A 331 -4.24 7.00 -7.38
CA ILE A 331 -3.23 8.05 -7.31
C ILE A 331 -2.93 8.38 -5.83
N PRO A 332 -1.66 8.35 -5.40
CA PRO A 332 -1.29 8.63 -4.02
C PRO A 332 -1.79 9.99 -3.54
N ALA A 333 -2.49 10.01 -2.40
CA ALA A 333 -3.10 11.23 -1.82
C ALA A 333 -2.09 12.37 -1.59
N VAL A 334 -0.83 12.03 -1.28
CA VAL A 334 0.26 13.00 -1.12
C VAL A 334 0.58 13.78 -2.40
N LEU A 335 0.28 13.21 -3.58
CA LEU A 335 0.45 13.90 -4.86
C LEU A 335 -0.77 14.76 -5.22
N THR A 336 -1.95 14.46 -4.68
CA THR A 336 -3.23 15.10 -5.01
C THR A 336 -3.78 16.02 -3.92
N GLN A 337 -3.08 16.16 -2.78
CA GLN A 337 -3.57 16.89 -1.60
C GLN A 337 -4.06 18.32 -1.90
N SER A 338 -3.40 19.02 -2.83
CA SER A 338 -3.70 20.42 -3.18
C SER A 338 -4.62 20.59 -4.39
N ILE A 339 -4.62 19.63 -5.32
CA ILE A 339 -5.35 19.71 -6.59
C ILE A 339 -6.61 18.84 -6.63
N GLY A 340 -6.77 17.94 -5.65
CA GLY A 340 -7.81 16.94 -5.62
C GLY A 340 -7.52 15.74 -6.53
N ARG A 341 -8.45 14.79 -6.54
CA ARG A 341 -8.39 13.61 -7.39
C ARG A 341 -8.65 14.01 -8.86
N PRO A 342 -7.84 13.54 -9.83
CA PRO A 342 -8.18 13.68 -11.24
C PRO A 342 -9.53 13.03 -11.58
N PRO A 343 -10.34 13.62 -12.48
CA PRO A 343 -11.62 13.04 -12.88
C PRO A 343 -11.42 11.75 -13.69
N ARG A 344 -12.41 10.85 -13.76
CA ARG A 344 -12.27 9.59 -14.51
C ARG A 344 -12.06 9.82 -16.00
N ASP A 345 -12.65 10.85 -16.58
CA ASP A 345 -12.51 11.24 -17.99
C ASP A 345 -11.31 12.18 -18.25
N TRP A 346 -10.28 12.13 -17.40
CA TRP A 346 -9.10 12.98 -17.54
C TRP A 346 -8.40 12.80 -18.89
N ASP A 347 -8.49 13.83 -19.76
CA ASP A 347 -7.93 13.83 -21.13
C ASP A 347 -6.46 13.44 -21.20
N PHE A 348 -5.69 13.73 -20.14
CA PHE A 348 -4.28 13.36 -20.04
C PHE A 348 -4.05 11.85 -20.17
N LEU A 349 -5.01 11.00 -19.79
CA LEU A 349 -4.88 9.55 -19.95
C LEU A 349 -4.76 9.16 -21.43
N GLN A 350 -5.60 9.72 -22.30
CA GLN A 350 -5.54 9.45 -23.74
C GLN A 350 -4.21 9.93 -24.30
N GLU A 351 -3.75 11.10 -23.87
CA GLU A 351 -2.46 11.64 -24.28
C GLU A 351 -1.29 10.73 -23.85
N ALA A 352 -1.26 10.32 -22.59
CA ALA A 352 -0.20 9.47 -22.05
C ALA A 352 -0.15 8.11 -22.74
N VAL A 353 -1.30 7.47 -22.97
CA VAL A 353 -1.39 6.17 -23.65
C VAL A 353 -0.98 6.29 -25.12
N ARG A 354 -1.43 7.33 -25.82
CA ARG A 354 -1.04 7.60 -27.21
C ARG A 354 0.46 7.85 -27.34
N GLN A 355 1.05 8.64 -26.44
CA GLN A 355 2.50 8.87 -26.37
C GLN A 355 3.29 7.58 -26.12
N PHE A 356 2.77 6.70 -25.26
CA PHE A 356 3.35 5.38 -25.04
C PHE A 356 3.40 4.57 -26.34
N PHE A 357 2.28 4.45 -27.06
CA PHE A 357 2.23 3.68 -28.32
C PHE A 357 3.10 4.28 -29.43
N GLN A 358 3.16 5.61 -29.53
CA GLN A 358 4.06 6.28 -30.49
C GLN A 358 5.54 5.93 -30.21
N THR A 359 5.93 5.97 -28.94
CA THR A 359 7.29 5.63 -28.50
C THR A 359 7.57 4.12 -28.64
N TRP A 360 6.55 3.28 -28.42
CA TRP A 360 6.63 1.84 -28.58
C TRP A 360 6.83 1.44 -30.05
N ASN A 361 6.15 2.11 -30.97
CA ASN A 361 6.21 1.83 -32.41
C ASN A 361 7.43 2.45 -33.10
N ASN A 362 7.95 3.57 -32.58
CA ASN A 362 9.08 4.29 -33.16
C ASN A 362 10.24 4.43 -32.15
N PRO A 363 10.89 3.33 -31.73
CA PRO A 363 11.98 3.40 -30.75
C PRO A 363 13.18 4.22 -31.24
N GLU A 364 13.36 4.40 -32.56
CA GLU A 364 14.46 5.18 -33.14
C GLU A 364 14.28 6.70 -33.01
N ASN A 365 13.04 7.17 -32.86
CA ASN A 365 12.73 8.60 -32.73
C ASN A 365 12.70 9.07 -31.27
N GLY A 366 12.83 8.16 -30.31
CA GLY A 366 13.01 8.51 -28.91
C GLY A 366 14.39 9.13 -28.73
N ASN A 367 14.47 10.47 -28.77
CA ASN A 367 15.66 11.27 -28.50
C ASN A 367 16.55 10.58 -27.45
N GLY A 368 17.78 10.25 -27.83
CA GLY A 368 18.78 9.52 -27.03
C GLY A 368 19.26 10.24 -25.76
N ASP A 369 18.50 11.21 -25.26
CA ASP A 369 18.84 12.10 -24.15
C ASP A 369 17.95 11.91 -22.91
N ALA A 370 17.25 10.77 -22.79
CA ALA A 370 16.64 10.39 -21.50
C ALA A 370 17.68 9.63 -20.64
N PRO A 371 18.41 10.30 -19.73
CA PRO A 371 19.42 9.64 -18.91
C PRO A 371 18.75 8.67 -17.93
N GLY A 372 19.04 7.38 -18.07
CA GLY A 372 18.94 6.43 -16.95
C GLY A 372 17.84 5.36 -17.02
N HIS A 373 16.96 5.35 -18.02
CA HIS A 373 16.08 4.20 -18.20
C HIS A 373 16.85 3.07 -18.88
N GLY A 374 17.23 2.06 -18.09
CA GLY A 374 18.06 0.92 -18.52
C GLY A 374 17.57 0.29 -19.84
N GLN A 375 18.52 -0.19 -20.65
CA GLN A 375 18.31 -0.72 -22.00
C GLN A 375 16.95 -1.42 -22.16
N ARG A 376 15.98 -0.69 -22.73
CA ARG A 376 14.67 -1.24 -23.08
C ARG A 376 14.92 -2.35 -24.09
N ARG A 377 14.47 -3.57 -23.79
CA ARG A 377 14.60 -4.70 -24.73
C ARG A 377 13.95 -4.28 -26.04
N THR A 378 14.72 -4.22 -27.11
CA THR A 378 14.22 -3.94 -28.45
C THR A 378 13.28 -5.07 -28.86
N PHE A 379 11.97 -4.80 -28.84
CA PHE A 379 10.97 -5.75 -29.30
C PHE A 379 11.00 -5.77 -30.84
N LYS A 380 11.33 -6.93 -31.41
CA LYS A 380 11.45 -7.12 -32.88
C LYS A 380 10.10 -7.18 -33.63
N ARG A 381 8.97 -7.05 -32.95
CA ARG A 381 7.66 -6.99 -33.61
C ARG A 381 7.18 -5.55 -33.59
N SER A 382 7.12 -4.92 -34.77
CA SER A 382 6.32 -3.71 -34.95
C SER A 382 4.87 -4.06 -34.60
N PHE A 383 4.25 -3.27 -33.74
CA PHE A 383 2.83 -3.39 -33.52
C PHE A 383 2.15 -2.66 -34.69
N ASP A 384 1.62 -3.43 -35.64
CA ASP A 384 0.77 -2.89 -36.71
C ASP A 384 -0.60 -2.52 -36.12
N ALA A 385 -0.64 -1.46 -35.31
CA ALA A 385 -1.86 -0.82 -34.88
C ALA A 385 -2.60 -0.35 -36.14
N PHE A 386 -3.64 -1.08 -36.54
CA PHE A 386 -4.56 -0.67 -37.60
C PHE A 386 -3.90 -0.44 -38.97
N SER A 387 -3.64 -1.52 -39.70
CA SER A 387 -4.09 -1.48 -41.10
C SER A 387 -5.60 -1.27 -41.05
N ALA A 388 -6.07 -0.06 -41.38
CA ALA A 388 -7.49 0.24 -41.51
C ALA A 388 -8.20 -0.91 -42.25
N PRO A 389 -9.40 -1.34 -41.81
CA PRO A 389 -10.09 -2.49 -42.41
C PRO A 389 -10.08 -2.33 -43.92
N THR A 390 -9.37 -3.23 -44.59
CA THR A 390 -9.20 -3.20 -46.04
C THR A 390 -10.58 -3.14 -46.65
N ARG A 391 -10.88 -1.98 -47.25
CA ARG A 391 -12.14 -1.69 -47.93
C ARG A 391 -12.46 -2.91 -48.81
N PRO A 392 -13.62 -3.57 -48.66
CA PRO A 392 -13.92 -4.79 -49.39
C PRO A 392 -13.72 -4.51 -50.88
N ALA A 393 -12.79 -5.23 -51.48
CA ALA A 393 -12.51 -5.11 -52.90
C ALA A 393 -13.82 -5.36 -53.65
N LYS A 394 -14.31 -4.34 -54.37
CA LYS A 394 -15.49 -4.46 -55.23
C LYS A 394 -15.25 -5.63 -56.18
N GLY A 395 -15.98 -6.73 -55.95
CA GLY A 395 -16.02 -7.84 -56.86
C GLY A 395 -16.46 -7.35 -58.24
N LYS A 396 -15.59 -7.52 -59.23
CA LYS A 396 -15.96 -7.40 -60.63
C LYS A 396 -16.91 -8.55 -60.94
N GLY A 397 -18.21 -8.23 -61.05
CA GLY A 397 -19.20 -9.12 -61.64
C GLY A 397 -18.80 -9.45 -63.07
N ARG A 398 -18.94 -10.74 -63.40
CA ARG A 398 -18.75 -11.32 -64.73
C ARG A 398 -20.02 -11.20 -65.55
#